data_AF-A0A430DPQ5-F1
#
_entry.id   AF-A0A430DPQ5-F1
#
_cell.length_a   1.000
_cell.length_b   1.000
_cell.length_c   1.000
_cell.angle_alpha   90.00
_cell.angle_beta   90.00
_cell.angle_gamma   90.00
#
_symmetry.space_group_name_H-M   'P 1'
#
loop_
_entity.id
_entity.type
_entity.pdbx_description
1 polymer ?
#
loop_
_entity_poly.entity_id
_entity_poly.type
_entity_poly.pdbx_seq_one_letter_code
_entity_poly.pdbx_strand_id
1 'polypeptide(L)'
;MRMLNILACCVAALLIAGEVARFGGSVRFVPMALDELAVAALLLWAAWRSRRDGAVWHLVGWGAFCGLSLVQLVETADHQMHGPAKAAGPAYLVILSAMFGLGAGAIGRALRLCRVHSGQQ
;
A
#
# COMPACT_ATOMS: atom_id res chain seq x y z
N MET A 1 2.26 -15.71 -8.22
CA MET A 1 1.39 -15.79 -7.02
C MET A 1 2.19 -15.70 -5.71
N ARG A 2 3.03 -16.69 -5.36
CA ARG A 2 3.75 -16.72 -4.06
C ARG A 2 4.50 -15.42 -3.70
N MET A 3 5.19 -14.83 -4.67
CA MET A 3 5.90 -13.55 -4.49
C MET A 3 4.96 -12.39 -4.12
N LEU A 4 3.80 -12.26 -4.78
CA LEU A 4 2.83 -11.19 -4.48
C LEU A 4 2.21 -11.35 -3.09
N ASN A 5 1.98 -12.60 -2.65
CA ASN A 5 1.48 -12.88 -1.30
C ASN A 5 2.51 -12.48 -0.24
N ILE A 6 3.78 -12.87 -0.43
CA ILE A 6 4.87 -12.51 0.49
C ILE A 6 5.00 -11.00 0.56
N LEU A 7 5.05 -10.33 -0.59
CA LEU A 7 5.19 -8.88 -0.66
C LEU A 7 4.01 -8.17 0.03
N ALA A 8 2.78 -8.64 -0.19
CA ALA A 8 1.58 -8.09 0.46
C ALA A 8 1.64 -8.25 1.99
N CYS A 9 2.05 -9.41 2.49
CA CYS A 9 2.24 -9.63 3.93
C CYS A 9 3.34 -8.75 4.51
N CYS A 10 4.47 -8.60 3.83
CA CYS A 10 5.58 -7.75 4.27
C CYS A 10 5.16 -6.27 4.32
N VAL A 11 4.47 -5.77 3.29
CA VAL A 11 3.99 -4.38 3.25
C VAL A 11 2.91 -4.15 4.31
N ALA A 12 1.97 -5.08 4.50
CA ALA A 12 0.97 -4.98 5.55
C ALA A 12 1.63 -4.92 6.94
N ALA A 13 2.65 -5.75 7.20
CA ALA A 13 3.39 -5.70 8.45
C ALA A 13 4.13 -4.36 8.65
N LEU A 14 4.71 -3.80 7.58
CA LEU A 14 5.36 -2.49 7.63
C LEU A 14 4.36 -1.36 7.92
N LEU A 15 3.17 -1.37 7.31
CA LEU A 15 2.12 -0.39 7.60
C LEU A 15 1.70 -0.47 9.07
N ILE A 16 1.40 -1.67 9.57
CA ILE A 16 1.02 -1.88 10.98
C ILE A 16 2.14 -1.41 11.92
N ALA A 17 3.40 -1.78 11.64
CA ALA A 17 4.54 -1.39 12.47
C ALA A 17 4.77 0.13 12.44
N GLY A 18 4.61 0.77 11.28
CA GLY A 18 4.71 2.22 11.14
C GLY A 18 3.69 2.96 12.00
N GLU A 19 2.44 2.49 12.00
CA GLU A 19 1.38 3.09 12.80
C GLU A 19 1.56 2.87 14.30
N VAL A 20 1.99 1.67 14.71
CA VAL A 20 2.34 1.40 16.10
C VAL A 20 3.52 2.27 16.55
N ALA A 21 4.53 2.50 15.71
CA ALA A 21 5.66 3.36 16.03
C ALA A 21 5.28 4.84 16.12
N ARG A 22 4.33 5.31 15.30
CA ARG A 22 3.89 6.72 15.27
C ARG A 22 2.93 7.06 16.40
N PHE A 23 2.00 6.15 16.72
CA PHE A 23 0.86 6.48 17.58
C PHE A 23 0.66 5.53 18.76
N GLY A 24 1.53 4.53 18.95
CA GLY A 24 1.47 3.59 20.06
C GLY A 24 1.39 4.31 21.40
N GLY A 25 0.29 4.08 22.14
CA GLY A 25 0.03 4.72 23.43
C GLY A 25 -0.67 6.09 23.37
N SER A 26 -1.04 6.58 22.18
CA SER A 26 -1.79 7.83 22.04
C SER A 26 -3.31 7.60 21.86
N VAL A 27 -4.13 8.49 22.43
CA VAL A 27 -5.60 8.45 22.29
C VAL A 27 -6.06 8.66 20.83
N ARG A 28 -5.17 9.19 19.98
CA ARG A 28 -5.40 9.47 18.55
C ARG A 28 -5.07 8.30 17.63
N PHE A 29 -4.64 7.16 18.17
CA PHE A 29 -4.27 5.97 17.39
C PHE A 29 -5.38 5.52 16.43
N VAL A 30 -6.63 5.43 16.91
CA VAL A 30 -7.73 4.87 16.13
C VAL A 30 -8.19 5.76 14.97
N PRO A 31 -8.43 7.09 15.14
CA PRO A 31 -8.86 7.92 14.02
C PRO A 31 -7.81 8.13 12.92
N MET A 32 -6.52 8.05 13.26
CA MET A 32 -5.42 8.50 12.39
C MET A 32 -4.66 7.37 11.69
N ALA A 33 -4.83 6.12 12.15
CA ALA A 33 -4.22 4.93 11.55
C ALA A 33 -5.23 4.06 10.78
N LEU A 34 -6.48 4.49 10.68
CA LEU A 34 -7.59 3.63 10.24
C LEU A 34 -7.46 3.25 8.77
N ASP A 35 -7.02 4.18 7.94
CA ASP A 35 -6.78 4.01 6.51
C ASP A 35 -5.56 3.12 6.23
N GLU A 36 -4.42 3.33 6.90
CA GLU A 36 -3.27 2.43 6.78
C GLU A 36 -3.61 1.00 7.24
N LEU A 37 -4.32 0.85 8.37
CA LEU A 37 -4.72 -0.45 8.90
C LEU A 37 -5.76 -1.13 8.00
N ALA A 38 -6.71 -0.38 7.42
CA ALA A 38 -7.68 -0.91 6.47
C ALA A 38 -6.99 -1.41 5.20
N VAL A 39 -6.02 -0.65 4.66
CA VAL A 39 -5.22 -1.08 3.50
C VAL A 39 -4.35 -2.29 3.84
N ALA A 40 -3.73 -2.32 5.02
CA ALA A 40 -2.97 -3.48 5.48
C ALA A 40 -3.85 -4.74 5.58
N ALA A 41 -5.05 -4.62 6.16
CA ALA A 41 -6.02 -5.70 6.24
C ALA A 41 -6.45 -6.16 4.85
N LEU A 42 -6.68 -5.24 3.92
CA LEU A 42 -7.05 -5.55 2.54
C LEU A 42 -5.93 -6.27 1.78
N LEU A 43 -4.66 -5.90 1.99
CA LEU A 43 -3.50 -6.60 1.42
C LEU A 43 -3.38 -8.03 1.95
N LEU A 44 -3.57 -8.24 3.26
CA LEU A 44 -3.58 -9.57 3.87
C LEU A 44 -4.76 -10.41 3.36
N TRP A 45 -5.93 -9.81 3.27
CA TRP A 45 -7.13 -10.46 2.74
C TRP A 45 -6.94 -10.87 1.28
N ALA A 46 -6.38 -9.97 0.44
CA ALA A 46 -6.03 -10.28 -0.94
C ALA A 46 -5.04 -11.44 -1.04
N ALA A 47 -3.98 -11.45 -0.22
CA ALA A 47 -3.00 -12.53 -0.19
C ALA A 47 -3.57 -13.89 0.27
N TRP A 48 -4.57 -13.87 1.15
CA TRP A 48 -5.28 -15.06 1.57
C TRP A 48 -6.24 -15.56 0.48
N ARG A 49 -7.06 -14.68 -0.09
CA ARG A 49 -8.07 -15.03 -1.10
C ARG A 49 -7.44 -15.45 -2.42
N SER A 50 -6.30 -14.85 -2.78
CA SER A 50 -5.59 -15.15 -4.04
C SER A 50 -5.08 -16.60 -4.14
N ARG A 51 -4.98 -17.31 -3.01
CA ARG A 51 -4.67 -18.75 -2.98
C ARG A 51 -5.79 -19.60 -3.57
N ARG A 52 -7.03 -19.08 -3.61
CA ARG A 52 -8.23 -19.80 -4.06
C ARG A 52 -8.76 -19.29 -5.41
N ASP A 53 -8.77 -17.97 -5.62
CA ASP A 53 -9.39 -17.36 -6.82
C ASP A 53 -8.37 -16.73 -7.79
N GLY A 54 -7.08 -16.95 -7.60
CA GLY A 54 -6.05 -16.38 -8.46
C GLY A 54 -5.78 -14.89 -8.20
N ALA A 55 -5.16 -14.22 -9.18
CA ALA A 55 -4.49 -12.93 -8.96
C ALA A 55 -5.43 -11.72 -8.90
N VAL A 56 -6.73 -11.87 -9.16
CA VAL A 56 -7.66 -10.73 -9.27
C VAL A 56 -7.75 -9.90 -7.99
N TRP A 57 -7.75 -10.55 -6.84
CA TRP A 57 -7.84 -9.85 -5.54
C TRP A 57 -6.59 -9.04 -5.21
N HIS A 58 -5.44 -9.35 -5.81
CA HIS A 58 -4.26 -8.50 -5.71
C HIS A 58 -4.45 -7.17 -6.42
N LEU A 59 -5.27 -7.08 -7.47
CA LEU A 59 -5.59 -5.79 -8.10
C LEU A 59 -6.33 -4.87 -7.13
N VAL A 60 -7.25 -5.43 -6.34
CA VAL A 60 -8.00 -4.69 -5.32
C VAL A 60 -7.07 -4.24 -4.19
N GLY A 61 -6.31 -5.16 -3.60
CA GLY A 61 -5.42 -4.84 -2.47
C GLY A 61 -4.29 -3.87 -2.84
N TRP A 62 -3.57 -4.13 -3.94
CA TRP A 62 -2.51 -3.24 -4.39
C TRP A 62 -3.06 -1.92 -4.97
N GLY A 63 -4.27 -1.94 -5.56
CA GLY A 63 -4.97 -0.74 -6.01
C GLY A 63 -5.28 0.22 -4.86
N ALA A 64 -5.83 -0.29 -3.76
CA ALA A 64 -6.08 0.51 -2.56
C ALA A 64 -4.78 1.07 -1.96
N PHE A 65 -3.73 0.25 -1.89
CA PHE A 65 -2.40 0.68 -1.43
C PHE A 65 -1.79 1.78 -2.30
N CYS A 66 -1.92 1.69 -3.62
CA CYS A 66 -1.53 2.76 -4.53
C CYS A 66 -2.35 4.03 -4.29
N GLY A 67 -3.66 3.92 -4.11
CA GLY A 67 -4.54 5.05 -3.81
C GLY A 67 -4.11 5.78 -2.54
N LEU A 68 -3.93 5.05 -1.44
CA LEU A 68 -3.44 5.61 -0.17
C LEU A 68 -2.07 6.28 -0.34
N SER A 69 -1.11 5.58 -0.98
CA SER A 69 0.24 6.12 -1.22
C SER A 69 0.21 7.41 -2.05
N LEU A 70 -0.69 7.48 -3.04
CA LEU A 70 -0.83 8.64 -3.91
C LEU A 70 -1.45 9.83 -3.17
N VAL A 71 -2.49 9.61 -2.36
CA VAL A 71 -3.09 10.66 -1.52
C VAL A 71 -2.03 11.26 -0.60
N GLN A 72 -1.29 10.42 0.14
CA GLN A 72 -0.23 10.91 1.03
C GLN A 72 0.89 11.65 0.27
N LEU A 73 1.22 11.18 -0.94
CA LEU A 73 2.23 11.83 -1.78
C LEU A 73 1.78 13.21 -2.23
N VAL A 74 0.53 13.35 -2.67
CA VAL A 74 -0.04 14.63 -3.10
C VAL A 74 -0.13 15.60 -1.93
N GLU A 75 -0.66 15.17 -0.79
CA GLU A 75 -0.77 16.02 0.41
C GLU A 75 0.61 16.48 0.91
N THR A 76 1.60 15.56 0.91
CA THR A 76 2.97 15.90 1.30
C THR A 76 3.59 16.88 0.30
N ALA A 77 3.38 16.67 -1.00
CA ALA A 77 3.92 17.54 -2.03
C ALA A 77 3.30 18.94 -1.96
N ASP A 78 1.98 19.02 -1.79
CA ASP A 78 1.25 20.27 -1.64
C ASP A 78 1.74 21.06 -0.41
N HIS A 79 1.89 20.38 0.73
CA HIS A 79 2.44 21.00 1.94
C HIS A 79 3.89 21.49 1.74
N GLN A 80 4.71 20.81 0.93
CA GLN A 80 6.08 21.25 0.63
C GLN A 80 6.13 22.44 -0.35
N MET A 81 5.17 22.52 -1.27
CA MET A 81 5.11 23.60 -2.26
C MET A 81 4.48 24.88 -1.70
N HIS A 82 3.44 24.75 -0.86
CA HIS A 82 2.61 25.88 -0.43
C HIS A 82 2.64 26.13 1.09
N GLY A 83 3.15 25.18 1.87
CA GLY A 83 3.24 25.28 3.33
C GLY A 83 4.66 25.54 3.84
N PRO A 84 4.84 25.69 5.16
CA PRO A 84 6.16 25.79 5.76
C PRO A 84 6.94 24.49 5.53
N ALA A 85 8.03 24.58 4.77
CA ALA A 85 8.82 23.44 4.38
C ALA A 85 9.45 22.76 5.61
N LYS A 86 9.13 21.48 5.79
CA LYS A 86 9.79 20.62 6.79
C LYS A 86 11.06 20.02 6.18
N ALA A 87 12.18 20.09 6.89
CA ALA A 87 13.48 19.57 6.43
C ALA A 87 13.44 18.08 6.00
N ALA A 88 12.61 17.26 6.66
CA ALA A 88 12.45 15.85 6.32
C ALA A 88 11.47 15.57 5.16
N GLY A 89 10.79 16.61 4.64
CA GLY A 89 9.76 16.48 3.61
C GLY A 89 10.22 15.85 2.30
N PRO A 90 11.34 16.29 1.71
CA PRO A 90 11.86 15.68 0.49
C PRO A 90 12.18 14.19 0.65
N ALA A 91 12.72 13.78 1.80
CA ALA A 91 12.99 12.38 2.10
C ALA A 91 11.68 11.57 2.18
N TYR A 92 10.64 12.13 2.80
CA TYR A 92 9.33 11.47 2.88
C TYR A 92 8.68 11.31 1.50
N LEU A 93 8.78 12.31 0.61
CA LEU A 93 8.31 12.23 -0.78
C LEU A 93 8.99 11.12 -1.58
N VAL A 94 10.30 10.93 -1.40
CA VAL A 94 11.04 9.84 -2.04
C VAL A 94 10.52 8.48 -1.56
N ILE A 95 10.30 8.33 -0.26
CA ILE A 95 9.76 7.08 0.32
C ILE A 95 8.35 6.80 -0.22
N LEU A 96 7.47 7.80 -0.22
CA LEU A 96 6.10 7.66 -0.75
C LEU A 96 6.11 7.35 -2.26
N SER A 97 6.99 7.96 -3.03
CA SER A 97 7.15 7.65 -4.47
C SER A 97 7.59 6.20 -4.68
N ALA A 98 8.54 5.71 -3.87
CA ALA A 98 8.99 4.33 -3.93
C ALA A 98 7.88 3.35 -3.54
N MET A 99 7.09 3.66 -2.51
CA MET A 99 5.93 2.86 -2.11
C MET A 99 4.89 2.80 -3.22
N PHE A 100 4.53 3.94 -3.81
CA PHE A 100 3.61 3.99 -4.95
C PHE A 100 4.12 3.15 -6.14
N GLY A 101 5.41 3.30 -6.49
CA GLY A 101 6.05 2.52 -7.56
C GLY A 101 6.04 1.02 -7.30
N LEU A 102 6.27 0.59 -6.05
CA LEU A 102 6.15 -0.80 -5.64
C LEU A 102 4.73 -1.34 -5.84
N GLY A 103 3.72 -0.57 -5.40
CA GLY A 103 2.32 -0.92 -5.59
C GLY A 103 1.94 -1.04 -7.08
N ALA A 104 2.35 -0.07 -7.90
CA ALA A 104 2.09 -0.08 -9.34
C ALA A 104 2.76 -1.27 -10.03
N GLY A 105 4.00 -1.60 -9.64
CA GLY A 105 4.70 -2.79 -10.12
C GLY A 105 4.00 -4.09 -9.72
N ALA A 106 3.44 -4.15 -8.51
CA ALA A 106 2.66 -5.28 -8.03
C ALA A 106 1.34 -5.45 -8.81
N ILE A 107 0.62 -4.35 -9.11
CA ILE A 107 -0.55 -4.34 -9.98
C ILE A 107 -0.18 -4.83 -11.39
N GLY A 108 0.90 -4.31 -11.98
CA GLY A 108 1.36 -4.74 -13.30
C GLY A 108 1.66 -6.23 -13.37
N ARG A 109 2.26 -6.80 -12.32
CA ARG A 109 2.44 -8.25 -12.19
C ARG A 109 1.13 -9.01 -12.02
N ALA A 110 0.21 -8.52 -11.20
CA ALA A 110 -1.10 -9.14 -11.02
C ALA A 110 -1.91 -9.16 -12.34
N LEU A 111 -1.90 -8.07 -13.10
CA LEU A 111 -2.54 -7.98 -14.42
C LEU A 111 -1.97 -9.01 -15.40
N ARG A 112 -0.63 -9.16 -15.46
CA ARG A 112 0.00 -10.18 -16.31
C ARG A 112 -0.46 -11.59 -15.92
N LEU A 113 -0.55 -11.89 -14.61
CA LEU A 113 -1.02 -13.19 -14.13
C LEU A 113 -2.49 -13.45 -14.45
N CYS A 114 -3.36 -12.43 -14.32
CA CYS A 114 -4.77 -12.52 -14.71
C CYS A 114 -4.92 -12.80 -16.22
N ARG A 115 -4.17 -12.09 -17.07
CA ARG A 115 -4.23 -12.28 -18.53
C ARG A 115 -3.81 -13.68 -18.97
N VAL A 116 -2.75 -14.23 -18.36
CA VAL A 116 -2.31 -15.61 -18.63
C VAL A 116 -3.40 -16.61 -18.26
N HIS A 117 -4.10 -16.39 -17.15
CA HIS A 117 -5.18 -17.27 -16.72
C HIS A 117 -6.41 -17.20 -17.65
N SER A 118 -6.76 -16.01 -18.13
CA SER A 118 -7.87 -15.81 -19.08
C SER A 118 -7.59 -16.31 -20.50
N GLY A 119 -6.33 -16.39 -20.92
CA GLY A 119 -5.94 -16.91 -22.24
C GLY A 119 -5.74 -18.42 -22.32
N GLN A 120 -5.92 -19.14 -21.21
CA GLN A 120 -5.90 -20.62 -21.15
C GLN A 120 -7.31 -21.24 -21.05
N GLN A 121 -8.35 -20.41 -21.19
CA GLN A 121 -9.75 -20.84 -21.36
C GLN A 121 -10.13 -20.77 -22.83
#